data_AF-A0A955W0G4-F1
#
_entry.id   AF-A0A955W0G4-F1
#
_cell.length_a   1.000
_cell.length_b   1.000
_cell.length_c   1.000
_cell.angle_alpha   90.00
_cell.angle_beta   90.00
_cell.angle_gamma   90.00
#
_symmetry.space_group_name_H-M   'P 1'
#
loop_
_entity.id
_entity.type
_entity.pdbx_description
1 polymer ?
#
loop_
_entity_poly.entity_id
_entity_poly.type
_entity_poly.pdbx_seq_one_letter_code
_entity_poly.pdbx_strand_id
1 'polypeptide(L)' 'MDADDPQRQRLARAVEGDIARATGRRYQIDLAALDERSLRELQRLLRDLDAEQRAAVQRARLFPWQR' A
#
# COMPACT_ATOMS: atom_id res chain seq x y z
N MET A 1 27.27 2.41 -1.94
CA MET A 1 25.93 2.72 -1.41
C MET A 1 25.13 3.22 -2.58
N ASP A 2 24.31 2.35 -3.16
CA ASP A 2 23.71 2.52 -4.48
C ASP A 2 22.58 3.56 -4.42
N ALA A 3 22.96 4.82 -4.55
CA ALA A 3 22.07 5.98 -4.59
C ALA A 3 21.14 5.97 -5.81
N ASP A 4 21.30 5.05 -6.75
CA ASP A 4 20.69 5.13 -8.07
C ASP A 4 20.13 3.80 -8.60
N ASP A 5 19.50 3.00 -7.75
CA ASP A 5 18.73 1.84 -8.22
C ASP A 5 17.39 2.30 -8.82
N PRO A 6 17.23 2.31 -10.17
CA PRO A 6 15.99 2.73 -10.81
C PRO A 6 14.82 1.79 -10.53
N GLN A 7 15.06 0.53 -10.17
CA GLN A 7 14.01 -0.40 -9.76
C GLN A 7 13.44 0.00 -8.41
N ARG A 8 14.33 0.28 -7.44
CA ARG A 8 13.93 0.74 -6.10
C ARG A 8 13.15 2.05 -6.15
N GLN A 9 13.60 3.02 -6.94
CA GLN A 9 12.88 4.29 -7.12
C GLN A 9 11.50 4.09 -7.77
N ARG A 10 11.40 3.21 -8.78
CA ARG A 10 10.10 2.85 -9.38
C ARG A 10 9.16 2.20 -8.35
N LEU A 11 9.70 1.32 -7.51
CA LEU A 11 8.93 0.65 -6.47
C LEU A 11 8.46 1.64 -5.38
N ALA A 12 9.33 2.55 -4.93
CA ALA A 12 8.96 3.61 -3.99
C ALA A 12 7.83 4.49 -4.53
N ARG A 13 7.90 4.90 -5.81
CA ARG A 13 6.82 5.67 -6.47
C ARG A 13 5.52 4.87 -6.59
N ALA A 14 5.62 3.58 -6.90
CA ALA A 14 4.44 2.71 -6.94
C ALA A 14 3.76 2.62 -5.57
N VAL A 15 4.54 2.46 -4.50
CA VAL A 15 4.05 2.44 -3.12
C VAL A 15 3.43 3.78 -2.72
N GLU A 16 4.03 4.91 -3.09
CA GLU A 16 3.42 6.25 -2.84
C GLU A 16 2.04 6.35 -3.49
N GLY A 17 1.90 5.88 -4.73
CA GLY A 17 0.63 5.82 -5.44
C GLY A 17 -0.39 4.87 -4.79
N ASP A 18 0.05 3.71 -4.31
CA ASP A 18 -0.81 2.74 -3.62
C ASP A 18 -1.32 3.29 -2.28
N ILE A 19 -0.46 3.98 -1.50
CA ILE A 19 -0.86 4.67 -0.26
C ILE A 19 -1.87 5.78 -0.55
N ALA A 20 -1.61 6.61 -1.56
CA ALA A 20 -2.51 7.69 -1.93
C ALA A 20 -3.88 7.16 -2.38
N ARG A 21 -3.92 6.06 -3.14
CA ARG A 21 -5.16 5.41 -3.56
C ARG A 21 -5.93 4.82 -2.38
N ALA A 22 -5.25 4.13 -1.47
CA ALA A 22 -5.88 3.44 -0.35
C ALA A 22 -6.44 4.41 0.70
N THR A 23 -5.73 5.51 0.96
CA THR A 23 -6.07 6.43 2.05
C THR A 23 -6.74 7.72 1.58
N GLY A 24 -6.65 8.06 0.29
CA GLY A 24 -7.03 9.38 -0.24
C GLY A 24 -6.14 10.52 0.26
N ARG A 25 -5.03 10.21 0.95
CA ARG A 25 -4.14 11.19 1.57
C ARG A 25 -2.72 11.03 1.04
N ARG A 26 -2.00 12.15 0.97
CA ARG A 26 -0.57 12.15 0.65
C ARG A 26 0.23 12.22 1.94
N TYR A 27 0.97 11.16 2.24
CA TYR A 27 1.87 11.10 3.38
C TYR A 27 3.29 11.47 2.97
N GLN A 28 4.01 12.17 3.86
CA GLN A 28 5.41 12.51 3.67
C GLN A 28 6.30 11.41 4.27
N ILE A 29 6.31 10.25 3.62
CA ILE A 29 7.15 9.10 4.01
C ILE A 29 8.37 9.08 3.11
N ASP A 30 9.56 8.99 3.70
CA ASP A 30 10.79 8.79 2.93
C ASP A 30 10.93 7.32 2.48
N LEU A 31 10.16 6.95 1.46
CA LEU A 31 10.20 5.61 0.85
C LEU A 31 11.53 5.34 0.13
N ALA A 32 12.28 6.38 -0.23
CA ALA A 32 13.59 6.23 -0.86
C ALA A 32 14.69 5.82 0.14
N ALA A 33 14.44 5.91 1.46
CA ALA A 33 15.31 5.35 2.48
C ALA A 33 15.14 3.83 2.66
N LEU A 34 14.02 3.26 2.20
CA LEU A 34 13.75 1.83 2.35
C LEU A 34 14.54 1.00 1.32
N ASP A 35 14.93 -0.20 1.73
CA ASP A 35 15.45 -1.20 0.81
C ASP A 35 14.33 -1.83 -0.04
N GLU A 36 14.71 -2.52 -1.12
CA GLU A 36 13.74 -3.13 -2.04
C GLU A 36 12.83 -4.15 -1.35
N ARG A 37 13.36 -4.95 -0.41
CA ARG A 37 12.57 -5.97 0.29
C ARG A 37 11.51 -5.30 1.16
N SER A 38 11.88 -4.28 1.94
CA SER A 38 10.94 -3.50 2.74
C SER A 38 9.85 -2.86 1.89
N LEU A 39 10.20 -2.32 0.71
CA LEU A 39 9.22 -1.75 -0.21
C LEU A 39 8.26 -2.81 -0.77
N ARG A 40 8.74 -4.02 -1.08
CA ARG A 40 7.89 -5.13 -1.53
C ARG A 40 6.95 -5.62 -0.44
N GLU A 41 7.42 -5.74 0.79
CA GLU A 41 6.58 -6.11 1.94
C GLU A 41 5.54 -5.03 2.23
N LEU A 42 5.90 -3.76 2.14
CA LEU A 42 4.94 -2.66 2.27
C LEU A 42 3.87 -2.72 1.16
N GLN A 43 4.27 -2.98 -0.08
CA GLN A 43 3.31 -3.17 -1.18
C GLN A 43 2.38 -4.36 -0.93
N ARG A 44 2.90 -5.48 -0.40
CA ARG A 44 2.10 -6.65 -0.03
C ARG A 44 1.09 -6.30 1.07
N LEU A 45 1.54 -5.64 2.13
CA LEU A 45 0.68 -5.19 3.23
C LEU A 45 -0.47 -4.31 2.71
N LEU A 46 -0.19 -3.35 1.83
CA LEU A 46 -1.23 -2.48 1.26
C LEU A 46 -2.26 -3.26 0.44
N ARG A 47 -1.83 -4.32 -0.28
CA ARG A 47 -2.74 -5.19 -1.03
C ARG A 47 -3.60 -6.05 -0.11
N ASP A 48 -3.02 -6.57 0.97
CA ASP A 48 -3.75 -7.37 1.94
C ASP A 48 -4.83 -6.51 2.63
N LEU A 49 -4.51 -5.27 3.01
CA LEU A 49 -5.48 -4.34 3.57
C LEU A 49 -6.61 -3.94 2.61
N ASP A 50 -6.31 -3.73 1.32
CA ASP A 50 -7.35 -3.48 0.30
C ASP A 50 -8.26 -4.70 0.11
N ALA A 51 -7.70 -5.92 0.13
CA ALA A 51 -8.50 -7.14 0.06
C ALA A 51 -9.41 -7.29 1.29
N GLU A 52 -8.90 -7.04 2.49
CA GLU A 52 -9.69 -7.04 3.73
C GLU A 52 -10.79 -5.99 3.72
N GLN A 53 -10.49 -4.76 3.29
CA GLN A 53 -11.47 -3.68 3.16
C GLN A 53 -12.61 -4.09 2.23
N ARG A 54 -12.28 -4.64 1.05
CA ARG A 54 -13.29 -5.12 0.09
C ARG A 54 -14.13 -6.24 0.69
N ALA A 55 -13.50 -7.20 1.37
CA ALA A 55 -14.21 -8.29 2.04
C ALA A 55 -15.18 -7.77 3.11
N ALA A 56 -14.75 -6.79 3.92
CA ALA A 56 -15.59 -6.16 4.93
C ALA A 56 -16.78 -5.42 4.30
N VAL A 57 -16.56 -4.67 3.22
CA VAL A 57 -17.65 -4.00 2.48
C VAL A 57 -18.64 -5.02 1.90
N GLN A 58 -18.16 -6.11 1.31
CA GLN A 58 -19.04 -7.15 0.78
C GLN A 58 -19.83 -7.84 1.89
N ARG A 59 -19.19 -8.12 3.03
CA ARG A 59 -19.87 -8.69 4.20
C ARG A 59 -20.97 -7.77 4.72
N ALA A 60 -20.69 -6.47 4.86
CA ALA A 60 -21.68 -5.48 5.28
C ALA A 60 -22.86 -5.34 4.29
N ARG A 61 -22.64 -5.57 2.99
CA ARG A 61 -23.71 -5.61 1.98
C ARG A 61 -24.58 -6.85 2.10
N LEU A 62 -23.97 -8.02 2.35
CA LEU A 62 -24.70 -9.29 2.46
C LEU A 62 -25.45 -9.43 3.78
N PHE A 63 -24.88 -8.91 4.87
CA PHE A 63 -25.41 -9.04 6.23
C PHE A 63 -25.50 -7.68 6.93
N PRO A 64 -26.34 -6.74 6.46
CA PRO A 64 -26.40 -5.37 6.99
C PRO A 64 -26.88 -5.27 8.45
N TRP A 65 -27.56 -6.31 8.96
CA TRP A 65 -28.03 -6.40 10.35
C TRP A 65 -27.02 -7.06 11.30
N GLN A 66 -25.94 -7.67 10.79
CA GLN A 66 -24.84 -8.15 11.62
C GLN A 66 -23.85 -7.01 11.81
N ARG A 67 -24.09 -6.21 12.85
CA ARG A 67 -23.14 -5.22 13.37
C ARG A 67 -22.89 -5.48 14.85
#